data_AF-A0A4S1X1H0-F1
#
_entry.id   AF-A0A4S1X1H0-F1
#
_cell.length_a   1.000
_cell.length_b   1.000
_cell.length_c   1.000
_cell.angle_alpha   90.00
_cell.angle_beta   90.00
_cell.angle_gamma   90.00
#
_symmetry.space_group_name_H-M   'P 1'
#
loop_
_entity.id
_entity.type
_entity.pdbx_description
1 polymer ?
#
loop_
_entity_poly.entity_id
_entity_poly.type
_entity_poly.pdbx_seq_one_letter_code
_entity_poly.pdbx_strand_id
1 'polypeptide(L)'
;MNYAQARKRRRIVAATTTKDALTSTPLDYPFEIWPSCFALRDGQAERLPVTSLPLANLGDFRSIVAKLEASGLDSHHGAFDIPNPIGLFSCGSNASPLRMAEKLRSSSSSVALGIRVSTPCYVPCYGATLSYYGSVPATFAARSGSAFPFLIITDAANLDAMVESETRTGNYDLHRSTVSNAAIGCDMPVYAFLCRFGPLLLDGEIRRLSEFQADPDLGVSQRTLIGDLLGRLGYDLTPDRFAEQVRDKALWAELRGRIIDSFASCPDLEGFERLG
;
A
#
# COMPACT_ATOMS: atom_id res chain seq x y z
N MET A 1 7.94 -17.42 16.88
CA MET A 1 6.79 -16.93 17.68
C MET A 1 5.72 -16.44 16.71
N ASN A 2 4.50 -16.98 16.73
CA ASN A 2 3.45 -16.58 15.77
C ASN A 2 2.97 -15.15 16.09
N TYR A 3 2.82 -14.28 15.09
CA TYR A 3 2.39 -12.87 15.21
C TYR A 3 1.14 -12.71 16.11
N ALA A 4 0.21 -13.67 16.04
CA ALA A 4 -0.99 -13.71 16.90
C ALA A 4 -0.68 -13.82 18.41
N GLN A 5 0.43 -14.46 18.80
CA GLN A 5 0.86 -14.61 20.19
C GLN A 5 1.57 -13.35 20.72
N ALA A 6 2.20 -12.54 19.86
CA ALA A 6 2.84 -11.28 20.23
C ALA A 6 1.82 -10.17 20.54
N ARG A 7 0.73 -10.10 19.76
CA ARG A 7 -0.34 -9.09 19.88
C ARG A 7 -1.10 -9.15 21.20
N LYS A 8 -1.13 -10.31 21.89
CA LYS A 8 -1.91 -10.52 23.12
C LYS A 8 -1.35 -9.81 24.36
N ARG A 9 -0.16 -9.20 24.29
CA ARG A 9 0.54 -8.61 25.46
C ARG A 9 0.58 -7.08 25.51
N ARG A 10 -0.04 -6.35 24.58
CA ARG A 10 -0.06 -4.88 24.62
C ARG A 10 -1.46 -4.35 24.37
N ARG A 11 -2.17 -4.04 25.45
CA ARG A 11 -3.37 -3.19 25.42
C ARG A 11 -3.17 -2.07 26.43
N ILE A 12 -3.62 -0.88 26.04
CA ILE A 12 -3.62 0.41 26.77
C ILE A 12 -2.37 1.26 26.51
N VAL A 13 -2.46 2.20 25.57
CA VAL A 13 -2.63 3.64 25.84
C VAL A 13 -3.37 4.25 24.64
N ALA A 14 -4.55 4.84 24.87
CA ALA A 14 -5.21 5.66 23.87
C ALA A 14 -4.44 7.00 23.79
N ALA A 15 -3.57 7.13 22.80
CA ALA A 15 -2.90 8.39 22.51
C ALA A 15 -3.86 9.30 21.71
N THR A 16 -4.43 10.27 22.40
CA THR A 16 -5.11 11.43 21.81
C THR A 16 -4.10 12.18 20.95
N THR A 17 -3.98 11.82 19.67
CA THR A 17 -3.00 12.44 18.77
C THR A 17 -3.60 13.71 18.18
N THR A 18 -2.91 14.81 18.43
CA THR A 18 -3.19 16.16 17.95
C THR A 18 -3.25 16.24 16.43
N LYS A 19 -4.43 16.66 15.96
CA LYS A 19 -4.86 17.46 14.81
C LYS A 19 -3.88 18.08 13.79
N ASP A 20 -2.65 17.59 13.59
CA ASP A 20 -1.87 17.94 12.40
C ASP A 20 -2.23 16.98 11.27
N ALA A 21 -3.43 17.18 10.74
CA ALA A 21 -3.86 16.55 9.51
C ALA A 21 -2.93 17.02 8.39
N LEU A 22 -2.11 16.10 7.90
CA LEU A 22 -1.36 16.17 6.65
C LEU A 22 -2.04 17.07 5.62
N THR A 23 -1.28 18.00 5.06
CA THR A 23 -1.65 18.94 3.98
C THR A 23 -2.04 18.25 2.67
N SER A 24 -2.03 16.91 2.61
CA SER A 24 -2.37 16.12 1.44
C SER A 24 -3.84 16.29 1.07
N THR A 25 -4.07 16.60 -0.21
CA THR A 25 -5.38 16.62 -0.85
C THR A 25 -5.73 15.21 -1.36
N PRO A 26 -7.01 14.93 -1.66
CA PRO A 26 -7.39 13.68 -2.33
C PRO A 26 -6.60 13.37 -3.60
N LEU A 27 -6.18 14.42 -4.30
CA LEU A 27 -5.61 14.39 -5.65
C LEU A 27 -4.10 14.14 -5.64
N ASP A 28 -3.45 14.27 -4.48
CA ASP A 28 -2.02 13.97 -4.31
C ASP A 28 -1.75 12.46 -4.19
N TYR A 29 -2.79 11.63 -4.29
CA TYR A 29 -2.70 10.18 -4.18
C TYR A 29 -2.63 9.50 -5.56
N PRO A 30 -1.84 8.42 -5.74
CA PRO A 30 -0.80 8.01 -4.82
C PRO A 30 0.29 9.08 -4.76
N PHE A 31 0.87 9.24 -3.57
CA PHE A 31 2.03 10.11 -3.35
C PHE A 31 3.20 9.66 -4.23
N GLU A 32 4.25 10.47 -4.34
CA GLU A 32 5.41 10.17 -5.20
C GLU A 32 5.90 8.72 -5.03
N ILE A 33 5.85 7.96 -6.13
CA ILE A 33 6.33 6.59 -6.25
C ILE A 33 7.60 6.60 -7.07
N TRP A 34 8.71 6.12 -6.50
CA TRP A 34 9.98 6.08 -7.23
C TRP A 34 10.04 4.91 -8.21
N PRO A 35 10.57 5.08 -9.44
CA PRO A 35 10.77 4.01 -10.43
C PRO A 35 11.81 2.96 -10.01
N SER A 36 12.41 3.07 -8.83
CA SER A 36 13.44 2.17 -8.33
C SER A 36 13.18 1.76 -6.88
N CYS A 37 13.97 0.81 -6.40
CA CYS A 37 13.98 0.42 -5.00
C CYS A 37 14.41 1.62 -4.12
N PHE A 38 14.05 1.57 -2.84
CA PHE A 38 14.44 2.59 -1.87
C PHE A 38 14.81 1.97 -0.53
N ALA A 39 15.65 2.66 0.24
CA ALA A 39 15.92 2.34 1.64
C ALA A 39 15.42 3.48 2.52
N LEU A 40 14.94 3.13 3.71
CA LEU A 40 14.61 4.07 4.77
C LEU A 40 15.51 3.83 5.95
N ARG A 41 16.10 4.91 6.46
CA ARG A 41 16.94 4.90 7.66
C ARG A 41 16.84 6.24 8.35
N ASP A 42 16.65 6.23 9.66
CA ASP A 42 16.64 7.43 10.50
C ASP A 42 15.65 8.51 9.99
N GLY A 43 14.52 8.05 9.43
CA GLY A 43 13.46 8.90 8.89
C GLY A 43 13.78 9.55 7.54
N GLN A 44 14.88 9.16 6.89
CA GLN A 44 15.26 9.60 5.54
C GLN A 44 15.04 8.48 4.53
N ALA A 45 14.56 8.87 3.34
CA ALA A 45 14.40 7.97 2.22
C ALA A 45 15.55 8.15 1.22
N GLU A 46 16.16 7.05 0.81
CA GLU A 46 17.25 7.03 -0.15
C GLU A 46 16.90 6.15 -1.34
N ARG A 47 17.18 6.67 -2.54
CA ARG A 47 16.89 5.98 -3.78
C ARG A 47 18.03 5.01 -4.10
N LEU A 48 17.66 3.78 -4.43
CA LEU A 48 18.63 2.75 -4.79
C LEU A 48 18.75 2.66 -6.32
N PRO A 49 19.92 2.26 -6.84
CA PRO A 49 20.17 2.14 -8.28
C PRO A 49 19.38 0.99 -8.94
N VAL A 50 18.91 0.01 -8.15
CA VAL A 50 18.14 -1.14 -8.63
C VAL A 50 16.72 -0.72 -8.97
N THR A 51 16.33 -0.87 -10.24
CA THR A 51 15.02 -0.44 -10.74
C THR A 51 13.90 -1.40 -10.31
N SER A 52 14.11 -2.71 -10.44
CA SER A 52 13.16 -3.72 -9.97
C SER A 52 13.76 -5.12 -9.92
N LEU A 53 13.13 -6.02 -9.17
CA LEU A 53 13.42 -7.46 -9.16
C LEU A 53 12.16 -8.24 -9.59
N PRO A 54 12.28 -9.32 -10.40
CA PRO A 54 11.14 -10.20 -10.66
C PRO A 54 10.65 -10.89 -9.38
N LEU A 55 9.34 -11.04 -9.23
CA LEU A 55 8.73 -11.72 -8.07
C LEU A 55 9.26 -13.15 -7.89
N ALA A 56 9.44 -13.88 -8.99
CA ALA A 56 10.03 -15.22 -9.00
C ALA A 56 11.50 -15.26 -8.53
N ASN A 57 12.18 -14.10 -8.53
CA ASN A 57 13.58 -13.97 -8.17
C ASN A 57 13.80 -13.45 -6.75
N LEU A 58 12.76 -13.30 -5.93
CA LEU A 58 12.94 -12.89 -4.55
C LEU A 58 13.72 -13.97 -3.77
N GLY A 59 13.23 -15.20 -3.70
CA GLY A 59 13.92 -16.28 -2.97
C GLY A 59 14.03 -15.97 -1.48
N ASP A 60 15.06 -16.47 -0.81
CA ASP A 60 15.28 -16.13 0.60
C ASP A 60 15.73 -14.66 0.80
N PHE A 61 15.46 -14.11 1.98
CA PHE A 61 15.84 -12.73 2.30
C PHE A 61 17.33 -12.46 2.09
N ARG A 62 18.20 -13.43 2.38
CA ARG A 62 19.65 -13.28 2.19
C ARG A 62 20.04 -13.15 0.73
N SER A 63 19.34 -13.86 -0.16
CA SER A 63 19.53 -13.81 -1.61
C SER A 63 19.06 -12.48 -2.20
N ILE A 64 17.96 -11.93 -1.67
CA ILE A 64 17.51 -10.58 -1.98
C ILE A 64 18.61 -9.57 -1.61
N VAL A 65 19.09 -9.66 -0.37
CA VAL A 65 20.17 -8.81 0.15
C VAL A 65 21.42 -8.88 -0.72
N ALA A 66 21.92 -10.09 -1.01
CA ALA A 66 23.13 -10.27 -1.83
C ALA A 66 22.99 -9.68 -3.24
N LYS A 67 21.80 -9.75 -3.85
CA LYS A 67 21.53 -9.14 -5.17
C LYS A 67 21.55 -7.61 -5.11
N LEU A 68 21.02 -7.04 -4.04
CA LEU A 68 21.03 -5.59 -3.84
C LEU A 68 22.46 -5.09 -3.58
N GLU A 69 23.23 -5.77 -2.72
CA GLU A 69 24.66 -5.49 -2.49
C GLU A 69 25.47 -5.57 -3.80
N ALA A 70 25.28 -6.63 -4.58
CA ALA A 70 25.94 -6.79 -5.88
C ALA A 70 25.57 -5.68 -6.88
N SER A 71 24.44 -5.00 -6.67
CA SER A 71 24.00 -3.85 -7.47
C SER A 71 24.52 -2.51 -6.95
N GLY A 72 25.44 -2.53 -5.99
CA GLY A 72 26.09 -1.33 -5.44
C GLY A 72 25.38 -0.72 -4.23
N LEU A 73 24.50 -1.46 -3.55
CA LEU A 73 24.07 -1.06 -2.20
C LEU A 73 25.24 -1.25 -1.24
N ASP A 74 25.66 -0.18 -0.56
CA ASP A 74 26.60 -0.35 0.53
C ASP A 74 25.86 -0.92 1.76
N SER A 75 26.55 -1.75 2.54
CA SER A 75 26.11 -2.31 3.82
C SER A 75 25.65 -1.25 4.85
N HIS A 76 25.91 0.04 4.58
CA HIS A 76 25.59 1.18 5.44
C HIS A 76 24.11 1.60 5.48
N HIS A 77 23.18 0.97 4.75
CA HIS A 77 21.76 1.40 4.81
C HIS A 77 20.95 0.78 5.96
N GLY A 78 21.55 -0.05 6.84
CA GLY A 78 20.92 -0.57 8.07
C GLY A 78 19.75 -1.55 7.87
N ALA A 79 19.19 -1.64 6.65
CA ALA A 79 18.20 -2.64 6.26
C ALA A 79 18.66 -4.09 6.51
N PHE A 80 19.98 -4.29 6.55
CA PHE A 80 20.64 -5.57 6.83
C PHE A 80 20.55 -5.99 8.30
N ASP A 81 20.20 -5.06 9.20
CA ASP A 81 20.13 -5.30 10.64
C ASP A 81 18.72 -5.62 11.13
N ILE A 82 17.72 -5.71 10.23
CA ILE A 82 16.31 -5.97 10.60
C ILE A 82 16.21 -7.37 11.23
N PRO A 83 15.96 -7.48 12.55
CA PRO A 83 15.89 -8.77 13.21
C PRO A 83 14.53 -9.42 12.94
N ASN A 84 14.53 -10.62 12.34
CA ASN A 84 13.33 -11.35 11.92
C ASN A 84 12.50 -10.55 10.89
N PRO A 85 13.00 -10.45 9.65
CA PRO A 85 12.37 -9.64 8.62
C PRO A 85 10.97 -10.15 8.29
N ILE A 86 10.10 -9.21 7.96
CA ILE A 86 8.78 -9.46 7.39
C ILE A 86 8.61 -8.62 6.14
N GLY A 87 7.87 -9.15 5.18
CA GLY A 87 7.49 -8.45 3.96
C GLY A 87 6.11 -7.81 4.08
N LEU A 88 5.95 -6.61 3.55
CA LEU A 88 4.66 -5.99 3.27
C LEU A 88 4.57 -5.75 1.76
N PHE A 89 3.74 -6.54 1.08
CA PHE A 89 3.40 -6.33 -0.32
C PHE A 89 2.44 -5.14 -0.43
N SER A 90 2.89 -4.13 -1.17
CA SER A 90 2.45 -2.75 -0.98
C SER A 90 2.24 -2.03 -2.30
N CYS A 91 1.16 -1.25 -2.36
CA CYS A 91 0.87 -0.28 -3.40
C CYS A 91 0.24 0.97 -2.77
N GLY A 92 0.22 2.08 -3.50
CA GLY A 92 -0.30 3.35 -3.00
C GLY A 92 0.61 4.00 -1.95
N SER A 93 0.05 4.56 -0.87
CA SER A 93 0.84 5.38 0.08
C SER A 93 1.97 4.63 0.80
N ASN A 94 1.83 3.33 1.07
CA ASN A 94 2.90 2.53 1.67
C ASN A 94 4.02 2.18 0.68
N ALA A 95 3.82 2.43 -0.62
CA ALA A 95 4.88 2.31 -1.62
C ALA A 95 5.58 3.64 -1.90
N SER A 96 5.10 4.74 -1.32
CA SER A 96 5.78 6.04 -1.39
C SER A 96 6.88 6.11 -0.32
N PRO A 97 8.15 6.31 -0.69
CA PRO A 97 9.26 6.34 0.26
C PRO A 97 9.08 7.44 1.32
N LEU A 98 8.65 8.64 0.90
CA LEU A 98 8.46 9.79 1.79
C LEU A 98 7.33 9.53 2.80
N ARG A 99 6.22 8.95 2.34
CA ARG A 99 5.08 8.63 3.22
C ARG A 99 5.40 7.50 4.18
N MET A 100 6.16 6.51 3.72
CA MET A 100 6.63 5.44 4.59
C MET A 100 7.59 6.00 5.66
N ALA A 101 8.53 6.88 5.29
CA ALA A 101 9.40 7.55 6.25
C ALA A 101 8.62 8.36 7.30
N GLU A 102 7.55 9.04 6.88
CA GLU A 102 6.63 9.73 7.79
C GLU A 102 5.91 8.79 8.75
N LYS A 103 5.38 7.66 8.25
CA LYS A 103 4.68 6.65 9.06
C LYS A 103 5.61 6.00 10.10
N LEU A 104 6.88 5.80 9.74
CA LEU A 104 7.86 5.16 10.61
C LEU A 104 8.61 6.14 11.53
N ARG A 105 8.37 7.45 11.41
CA ARG A 105 9.07 8.48 12.21
C ARG A 105 8.91 8.29 13.72
N SER A 106 7.75 7.80 14.17
CA SER A 106 7.47 7.51 15.58
C SER A 106 7.76 6.07 16.00
N SER A 107 8.21 5.23 15.07
CA SER A 107 8.57 3.85 15.39
C SER A 107 9.91 3.77 16.09
N SER A 108 10.08 2.77 16.96
CA SER A 108 11.37 2.45 17.58
C SER A 108 12.41 1.95 16.58
N SER A 109 11.98 1.57 15.37
CA SER A 109 12.83 1.11 14.27
C SER A 109 12.48 1.91 13.02
N SER A 110 13.36 2.77 12.56
CA SER A 110 13.12 3.61 11.38
C SER A 110 13.55 2.94 10.07
N VAL A 111 13.90 1.65 10.14
CA VAL A 111 14.53 0.92 9.04
C VAL A 111 13.50 0.14 8.22
N ALA A 112 13.51 0.39 6.91
CA ALA A 112 12.75 -0.39 5.95
C ALA A 112 13.44 -0.40 4.58
N LEU A 113 13.19 -1.45 3.80
CA LEU A 113 13.72 -1.59 2.45
C LEU A 113 12.56 -1.81 1.49
N GLY A 114 12.32 -0.86 0.60
CA GLY A 114 11.31 -0.97 -0.45
C GLY A 114 11.91 -1.55 -1.73
N ILE A 115 11.56 -2.78 -2.03
CA ILE A 115 11.98 -3.45 -3.27
C ILE A 115 10.87 -3.29 -4.28
N ARG A 116 11.14 -2.66 -5.43
CA ARG A 116 10.18 -2.62 -6.52
C ARG A 116 10.18 -3.99 -7.21
N VAL A 117 9.02 -4.61 -7.33
CA VAL A 117 8.89 -6.00 -7.78
C VAL A 117 8.05 -6.07 -9.04
N SER A 118 8.55 -6.73 -10.09
CA SER A 118 7.72 -7.04 -11.27
C SER A 118 6.91 -8.30 -11.05
N THR A 119 5.60 -8.21 -11.28
CA THR A 119 4.67 -9.34 -11.11
C THR A 119 3.71 -9.44 -12.30
N PRO A 120 3.42 -10.67 -12.77
CA PRO A 120 2.40 -10.90 -13.79
C PRO A 120 1.02 -11.23 -13.20
N CYS A 121 0.91 -11.47 -11.88
CA CYS A 121 -0.29 -12.07 -11.26
C CYS A 121 -1.13 -11.07 -10.46
N TYR A 122 -0.54 -9.93 -10.07
CA TYR A 122 -1.17 -8.97 -9.19
C TYR A 122 -1.09 -7.56 -9.77
N VAL A 123 -2.24 -6.92 -9.91
CA VAL A 123 -2.32 -5.55 -10.41
C VAL A 123 -2.71 -4.59 -9.28
N PRO A 124 -1.89 -3.57 -8.99
CA PRO A 124 -2.30 -2.44 -8.16
C PRO A 124 -3.46 -1.69 -8.81
N CYS A 125 -4.52 -1.50 -8.05
CA CYS A 125 -5.76 -0.86 -8.49
C CYS A 125 -6.36 -0.02 -7.39
N TYR A 126 -7.41 0.73 -7.71
CA TYR A 126 -8.18 1.47 -6.72
C TYR A 126 -9.15 0.54 -5.98
N GLY A 127 -9.38 0.79 -4.70
CA GLY A 127 -10.38 0.11 -3.89
C GLY A 127 -11.73 0.84 -3.94
N ALA A 128 -12.83 0.11 -3.80
CA ALA A 128 -14.18 0.67 -3.89
C ALA A 128 -14.64 1.41 -2.62
N THR A 129 -13.92 2.46 -2.22
CA THR A 129 -14.25 3.27 -1.04
C THR A 129 -13.55 4.63 -1.10
N LEU A 130 -13.74 5.45 -0.07
CA LEU A 130 -12.96 6.68 0.16
C LEU A 130 -12.19 6.60 1.47
N SER A 131 -10.95 7.07 1.43
CA SER A 131 -10.14 7.40 2.61
C SER A 131 -10.71 8.61 3.35
N TYR A 132 -10.30 8.82 4.60
CA TYR A 132 -10.78 9.94 5.43
C TYR A 132 -10.49 11.34 4.86
N TYR A 133 -9.50 11.45 3.97
CA TYR A 133 -9.13 12.69 3.29
C TYR A 133 -9.66 12.74 1.86
N GLY A 134 -10.60 11.87 1.48
CA GLY A 134 -11.33 11.94 0.21
C GLY A 134 -10.67 11.26 -0.99
N SER A 135 -9.45 10.72 -0.84
CA SER A 135 -8.81 9.93 -1.90
C SER A 135 -9.47 8.55 -2.04
N VAL A 136 -9.55 8.01 -3.25
CA VAL A 136 -9.83 6.59 -3.48
C VAL A 136 -8.54 5.81 -3.15
N PRO A 137 -8.56 4.88 -2.17
CA PRO A 137 -7.35 4.18 -1.74
C PRO A 137 -6.90 3.11 -2.76
N ALA A 138 -5.66 2.65 -2.66
CA ALA A 138 -5.12 1.55 -3.44
C ALA A 138 -5.47 0.18 -2.86
N THR A 139 -5.50 -0.85 -3.70
CA THR A 139 -5.55 -2.26 -3.32
C THR A 139 -4.96 -3.12 -4.44
N PHE A 140 -5.08 -4.44 -4.30
CA PHE A 140 -4.64 -5.40 -5.31
C PHE A 140 -5.82 -6.20 -5.85
N ALA A 141 -5.70 -6.61 -7.12
CA ALA A 141 -6.54 -7.64 -7.70
C ALA A 141 -5.68 -8.79 -8.23
N ALA A 142 -6.15 -10.03 -8.07
CA ALA A 142 -5.58 -11.20 -8.73
C ALA A 142 -6.00 -11.21 -10.20
N ARG A 143 -5.16 -10.64 -11.07
CA ARG A 143 -5.42 -10.56 -12.51
C ARG A 143 -4.11 -10.52 -13.27
N SER A 144 -4.11 -11.15 -14.45
CA SER A 144 -2.96 -11.10 -15.35
C SER A 144 -2.66 -9.65 -15.76
N GLY A 145 -1.41 -9.24 -15.60
CA GLY A 145 -0.93 -7.93 -16.04
C GLY A 145 0.47 -7.65 -15.50
N SER A 146 1.28 -6.96 -16.29
CA SER A 146 2.62 -6.56 -15.85
C SER A 146 2.52 -5.31 -14.98
N ALA A 147 2.84 -5.45 -13.70
CA ALA A 147 2.85 -4.36 -12.74
C ALA A 147 4.13 -4.37 -11.89
N PHE A 148 4.38 -3.24 -11.23
CA PHE A 148 5.56 -2.96 -10.43
C PHE A 148 5.23 -2.47 -8.99
N PRO A 149 4.48 -3.24 -8.17
CA PRO A 149 4.30 -2.94 -6.75
C PRO A 149 5.61 -3.02 -5.97
N PHE A 150 5.54 -2.75 -4.67
CA PHE A 150 6.68 -2.86 -3.77
C PHE A 150 6.52 -4.02 -2.78
N LEU A 151 7.62 -4.71 -2.50
CA LEU A 151 7.78 -5.50 -1.29
C LEU A 151 8.61 -4.67 -0.30
N ILE A 152 7.95 -4.19 0.76
CA ILE A 152 8.60 -3.47 1.84
C ILE A 152 9.09 -4.47 2.88
N ILE A 153 10.39 -4.59 3.07
CA ILE A 153 10.99 -5.41 4.11
C ILE A 153 11.21 -4.57 5.35
N THR A 154 10.68 -5.01 6.47
CA THR A 154 10.77 -4.31 7.75
C THR A 154 10.63 -5.28 8.93
N ASP A 155 10.54 -4.76 10.16
CA ASP A 155 10.29 -5.57 11.35
C ASP A 155 8.81 -5.53 11.82
N ALA A 156 8.49 -6.39 12.79
CA ALA A 156 7.15 -6.50 13.33
C ALA A 156 6.66 -5.22 14.03
N ALA A 157 7.55 -4.40 14.62
CA ALA A 157 7.15 -3.17 15.28
C ALA A 157 6.65 -2.13 14.25
N ASN A 158 7.33 -2.06 13.10
CA ASN A 158 6.92 -1.25 11.96
C ASN A 158 5.60 -1.72 11.36
N LEU A 159 5.41 -3.04 11.22
CA LEU A 159 4.12 -3.56 10.79
C LEU A 159 2.99 -3.19 11.75
N ASP A 160 3.20 -3.30 13.06
CA ASP A 160 2.18 -2.92 14.05
C ASP A 160 1.79 -1.44 13.94
N ALA A 161 2.76 -0.54 13.76
CA ALA A 161 2.52 0.88 13.53
C ALA A 161 1.73 1.12 12.22
N MET A 162 2.08 0.41 11.15
CA MET A 162 1.35 0.48 9.88
C MET A 162 -0.07 -0.04 10.02
N VAL A 163 -0.28 -1.19 10.67
CA VAL A 163 -1.61 -1.77 10.93
C VAL A 163 -2.48 -0.78 11.69
N GLU A 164 -1.94 -0.13 12.72
CA GLU A 164 -2.66 0.89 13.46
C GLU A 164 -3.09 2.04 12.52
N SER A 165 -2.20 2.52 11.65
CA SER A 165 -2.53 3.59 10.71
C SER A 165 -3.58 3.20 9.66
N GLU A 166 -3.50 2.00 9.10
CA GLU A 166 -4.38 1.55 8.01
C GLU A 166 -5.77 1.14 8.52
N THR A 167 -5.84 0.50 9.68
CA THR A 167 -7.11 0.01 10.25
C THR A 167 -7.96 1.11 10.88
N ARG A 168 -7.37 2.24 11.29
CA ARG A 168 -8.10 3.43 11.82
C ARG A 168 -9.20 3.91 10.88
N THR A 169 -9.00 3.78 9.58
CA THR A 169 -9.96 4.24 8.56
C THR A 169 -11.07 3.23 8.28
N GLY A 170 -10.92 1.98 8.74
CA GLY A 170 -11.86 0.91 8.46
C GLY A 170 -11.92 0.49 6.99
N ASN A 171 -10.98 0.93 6.14
CA ASN A 171 -10.95 0.60 4.72
C ASN A 171 -10.18 -0.68 4.40
N TYR A 172 -9.28 -1.12 5.27
CA TYR A 172 -8.41 -2.27 5.01
C TYR A 172 -8.53 -3.36 6.06
N ASP A 173 -8.30 -4.60 5.60
CA ASP A 173 -7.90 -5.71 6.43
C ASP A 173 -6.44 -6.08 6.15
N LEU A 174 -5.77 -6.62 7.17
CA LEU A 174 -4.44 -7.20 7.01
C LEU A 174 -4.59 -8.65 6.55
N HIS A 175 -3.94 -8.98 5.46
CA HIS A 175 -3.87 -10.34 4.95
C HIS A 175 -2.44 -10.84 5.02
N ARG A 176 -2.27 -12.16 5.12
CA ARG A 176 -0.97 -12.83 5.11
C ARG A 176 -0.90 -13.79 3.93
N SER A 177 0.23 -13.77 3.23
CA SER A 177 0.54 -14.77 2.22
C SER A 177 0.59 -16.16 2.85
N THR A 178 -0.06 -17.12 2.21
CA THR A 178 -0.10 -18.52 2.66
C THR A 178 1.17 -19.25 2.26
N VAL A 179 1.67 -20.13 3.14
CA VAL A 179 2.93 -20.88 2.93
C VAL A 179 2.84 -21.80 1.69
N SER A 180 1.63 -22.22 1.30
CA SER A 180 1.39 -23.03 0.10
C SER A 180 1.35 -22.22 -1.20
N ASN A 181 1.31 -20.88 -1.13
CA ASN A 181 1.33 -20.04 -2.32
C ASN A 181 2.70 -19.43 -2.53
N ALA A 182 3.43 -20.04 -3.46
CA ALA A 182 4.66 -19.57 -4.09
C ALA A 182 4.54 -18.19 -4.76
N ALA A 183 3.41 -17.49 -4.61
CA ALA A 183 3.09 -16.25 -5.29
C ALA A 183 4.15 -15.17 -5.11
N ILE A 184 4.63 -14.92 -3.88
CA ILE A 184 5.68 -13.93 -3.62
C ILE A 184 7.08 -14.57 -3.50
N GLY A 185 7.17 -15.91 -3.59
CA GLY A 185 8.44 -16.63 -3.72
C GLY A 185 9.48 -16.31 -2.64
N CYS A 186 9.06 -15.96 -1.42
CA CYS A 186 9.94 -15.52 -0.34
C CYS A 186 9.80 -16.38 0.92
N ASP A 187 10.90 -16.56 1.67
CA ASP A 187 10.97 -17.41 2.86
C ASP A 187 10.48 -16.73 4.15
N MET A 188 10.35 -15.40 4.14
CA MET A 188 9.80 -14.63 5.25
C MET A 188 8.27 -14.48 5.15
N PRO A 189 7.57 -14.24 6.28
CA PRO A 189 6.15 -13.91 6.25
C PRO A 189 5.91 -12.63 5.43
N VAL A 190 5.01 -12.69 4.45
CA VAL A 190 4.57 -11.53 3.68
C VAL A 190 3.12 -11.20 4.00
N TYR A 191 2.85 -9.91 4.18
CA TYR A 191 1.53 -9.37 4.47
C TYR A 191 1.09 -8.40 3.37
N ALA A 192 -0.20 -8.10 3.28
CA ALA A 192 -0.75 -7.06 2.42
C ALA A 192 -1.96 -6.41 3.08
N PHE A 193 -2.18 -5.11 2.84
CA PHE A 193 -3.42 -4.44 3.20
C PHE A 193 -4.38 -4.50 2.02
N LEU A 194 -5.48 -5.22 2.17
CA LEU A 194 -6.50 -5.34 1.12
C LEU A 194 -7.73 -4.53 1.48
N CYS A 195 -8.25 -3.79 0.51
CA CYS A 195 -9.44 -2.97 0.70
C CYS A 195 -10.62 -3.88 1.01
N ARG A 196 -11.35 -3.63 2.10
CA ARG A 196 -12.51 -4.44 2.53
C ARG A 196 -13.63 -4.52 1.50
N PHE A 197 -13.67 -3.54 0.61
CA PHE A 197 -14.69 -3.37 -0.41
C PHE A 197 -14.20 -3.85 -1.79
N GLY A 198 -13.05 -4.53 -1.82
CA GLY A 198 -12.43 -5.06 -3.02
C GLY A 198 -11.93 -4.00 -4.00
N PRO A 199 -11.42 -4.43 -5.17
CA PRO A 199 -11.13 -3.57 -6.31
C PRO A 199 -12.35 -2.78 -6.76
N LEU A 200 -12.14 -1.52 -7.16
CA LEU A 200 -13.14 -0.65 -7.75
C LEU A 200 -13.38 -1.06 -9.20
N LEU A 201 -14.63 -1.44 -9.48
CA LEU A 201 -15.09 -1.83 -10.82
C LEU A 201 -15.92 -0.71 -11.43
N LEU A 202 -15.51 -0.22 -12.60
CA LEU A 202 -16.32 0.68 -13.43
C LEU A 202 -16.59 0.00 -14.76
N ASP A 203 -17.87 -0.17 -15.08
CA ASP A 203 -18.34 -0.94 -16.25
C ASP A 203 -17.81 -2.39 -16.27
N GLY A 204 -17.67 -3.00 -15.08
CA GLY A 204 -17.11 -4.35 -14.95
C GLY A 204 -15.59 -4.43 -15.06
N GLU A 205 -14.90 -3.31 -15.32
CA GLU A 205 -13.44 -3.27 -15.42
C GLU A 205 -12.76 -2.69 -14.18
N ILE A 206 -11.63 -3.29 -13.82
CA ILE A 206 -10.80 -2.85 -12.70
C ILE A 206 -10.11 -1.55 -13.07
N ARG A 207 -10.24 -0.53 -12.22
CA ARG A 207 -9.49 0.73 -12.37
C ARG A 207 -8.09 0.59 -11.76
N ARG A 208 -7.08 0.45 -12.61
CA ARG A 208 -5.68 0.25 -12.24
C ARG A 208 -5.00 1.58 -11.87
N LEU A 209 -4.02 1.53 -10.98
CA LEU A 209 -3.16 2.67 -10.64
C LEU A 209 -2.06 2.80 -11.70
N SER A 210 -2.04 3.91 -12.45
CA SER A 210 -1.08 4.10 -13.56
C SER A 210 0.38 4.07 -13.11
N GLU A 211 0.69 4.54 -11.91
CA GLU A 211 2.06 4.67 -11.37
C GLU A 211 2.77 3.32 -11.16
N PHE A 212 1.98 2.24 -11.12
CA PHE A 212 2.47 0.88 -10.91
C PHE A 212 2.35 0.00 -12.16
N GLN A 213 1.77 0.47 -13.25
CA GLN A 213 1.65 -0.35 -14.46
C GLN A 213 2.94 -0.30 -15.28
N ALA A 214 3.23 -1.39 -16.00
CA ALA A 214 4.30 -1.36 -16.99
C ALA A 214 3.98 -0.48 -18.19
N ASP A 215 2.70 -0.45 -18.57
CA ASP A 215 2.13 0.48 -19.53
C ASP A 215 1.20 1.44 -18.77
N PRO A 216 1.61 2.71 -18.57
CA PRO A 216 0.81 3.69 -17.83
C PRO A 216 -0.58 3.94 -18.43
N ASP A 217 -0.77 3.73 -19.73
CA ASP A 217 -2.05 3.95 -20.42
C ASP A 217 -3.11 2.91 -20.03
N LEU A 218 -2.69 1.80 -19.41
CA LEU A 218 -3.60 0.81 -18.81
C LEU A 218 -4.16 1.23 -17.45
N GLY A 219 -3.59 2.27 -16.83
CA GLY A 219 -4.03 2.81 -15.56
C GLY A 219 -4.79 4.12 -15.69
N VAL A 220 -5.34 4.58 -14.58
CA VAL A 220 -5.96 5.90 -14.49
C VAL A 220 -5.32 6.69 -13.35
N SER A 221 -5.22 8.00 -13.52
CA SER A 221 -4.84 8.89 -12.43
C SER A 221 -6.00 9.05 -11.43
N GLN A 222 -5.67 9.43 -10.21
CA GLN A 222 -6.67 9.68 -9.16
C GLN A 222 -7.63 10.82 -9.53
N ARG A 223 -7.10 11.87 -10.17
CA ARG A 223 -7.90 12.99 -10.66
C ARG A 223 -8.93 12.53 -11.70
N THR A 224 -8.50 11.72 -12.66
CA THR A 224 -9.38 11.15 -13.69
C THR A 224 -10.45 10.27 -13.04
N LEU A 225 -10.03 9.35 -12.15
CA LEU A 225 -10.95 8.45 -11.47
C LEU A 225 -12.01 9.19 -10.66
N ILE A 226 -11.62 10.21 -9.89
CA ILE A 226 -12.56 11.02 -9.11
C ILE A 226 -13.56 11.71 -10.03
N GLY A 227 -13.10 12.28 -11.15
CA GLY A 227 -14.00 12.87 -12.15
C GLY A 227 -15.03 11.87 -12.68
N ASP A 228 -14.57 10.66 -13.05
CA ASP A 228 -15.45 9.59 -13.53
C ASP A 228 -16.48 9.16 -12.47
N LEU A 229 -16.07 9.03 -11.21
CA LEU A 229 -16.94 8.64 -10.11
C LEU A 229 -18.00 9.71 -9.83
N LEU A 230 -17.61 10.99 -9.79
CA LEU A 230 -18.54 12.10 -9.57
C LEU A 230 -19.57 12.17 -10.69
N GLY A 231 -19.12 12.10 -11.95
CA GLY A 231 -20.01 12.10 -13.12
C GLY A 231 -21.01 10.94 -13.10
N ARG A 232 -20.56 9.72 -12.80
CA ARG A 232 -21.42 8.53 -12.74
C ARG A 232 -22.43 8.56 -11.60
N LEU A 233 -22.05 9.14 -10.48
CA LEU A 233 -22.92 9.29 -9.32
C LEU A 233 -23.82 10.54 -9.44
N GLY A 234 -23.72 11.30 -10.52
CA GLY A 234 -24.57 12.47 -10.79
C GLY A 234 -24.24 13.68 -9.93
N TYR A 235 -23.00 13.80 -9.44
CA TYR A 235 -22.54 15.01 -8.75
C TYR A 235 -22.06 16.03 -9.76
N ASP A 236 -22.59 17.26 -9.67
CA ASP A 236 -22.09 18.41 -10.41
C ASP A 236 -20.87 19.04 -9.70
N LEU A 237 -19.79 18.25 -9.61
CA LEU A 237 -18.53 18.65 -8.99
C LEU A 237 -17.36 18.30 -9.91
N THR A 238 -16.44 19.25 -10.08
CA THR A 238 -15.12 18.95 -10.65
C THR A 238 -14.22 18.29 -9.60
N PRO A 239 -13.16 17.56 -10.00
CA PRO A 239 -12.20 17.00 -9.05
C PRO A 239 -11.59 18.04 -8.09
N ASP A 240 -11.31 19.25 -8.56
CA ASP A 240 -10.77 20.33 -7.71
C ASP A 240 -11.79 20.83 -6.69
N ARG A 241 -13.04 21.08 -7.12
CA ARG A 241 -14.12 21.48 -6.20
C ARG A 241 -14.43 20.38 -5.19
N PHE A 242 -14.35 19.12 -5.60
CA PHE A 242 -14.43 17.99 -4.69
C PHE A 242 -13.29 18.00 -3.67
N ALA A 243 -12.04 18.23 -4.10
CA ALA A 243 -10.89 18.26 -3.20
C ALA A 243 -11.00 19.34 -2.11
N GLU A 244 -11.62 20.47 -2.43
CA GLU A 244 -11.92 21.54 -1.48
C GLU A 244 -13.04 21.16 -0.50
N GLN A 245 -14.08 20.47 -0.98
CA GLN A 245 -15.32 20.24 -0.24
C GLN A 245 -15.38 18.92 0.51
N VAL A 246 -14.58 17.91 0.16
CA VAL A 246 -14.66 16.56 0.74
C VAL A 246 -14.33 16.50 2.24
N ARG A 247 -13.82 17.60 2.82
CA ARG A 247 -13.67 17.74 4.27
C ARG A 247 -15.02 17.90 5.00
N ASP A 248 -16.09 18.21 4.26
CA ASP A 248 -17.45 18.10 4.74
C ASP A 248 -17.77 16.63 5.01
N LYS A 249 -18.04 16.31 6.29
CA LYS A 249 -18.27 14.93 6.74
C LYS A 249 -19.52 14.32 6.14
N ALA A 250 -20.55 15.11 5.85
CA ALA A 250 -21.80 14.62 5.28
C ALA A 250 -21.59 14.23 3.82
N LEU A 251 -20.98 15.13 3.02
CA LEU A 251 -20.62 14.85 1.63
C LEU A 251 -19.71 13.63 1.54
N TRP A 252 -18.66 13.57 2.37
CA TRP A 252 -17.74 12.43 2.41
C TRP A 252 -18.46 11.11 2.72
N ALA A 253 -19.31 11.08 3.75
CA ALA A 253 -19.99 9.87 4.19
C ALA A 253 -20.98 9.37 3.13
N GLU A 254 -21.75 10.29 2.55
CA GLU A 254 -22.68 10.00 1.46
C GLU A 254 -21.95 9.42 0.24
N LEU A 255 -20.92 10.12 -0.25
CA LEU A 255 -20.18 9.69 -1.44
C LEU A 255 -19.48 8.35 -1.22
N ARG A 256 -18.87 8.15 -0.04
CA ARG A 256 -18.26 6.87 0.34
C ARG A 256 -19.28 5.73 0.31
N GLY A 257 -20.46 5.94 0.88
CA GLY A 257 -21.55 4.96 0.85
C GLY A 257 -21.95 4.60 -0.57
N ARG A 258 -22.19 5.61 -1.41
CA ARG A 258 -22.58 5.41 -2.81
C ARG A 258 -21.51 4.70 -3.63
N ILE A 259 -20.23 4.99 -3.41
CA ILE A 259 -19.11 4.29 -4.08
C ILE A 259 -19.10 2.80 -3.69
N ILE A 260 -19.23 2.51 -2.39
CA ILE A 260 -19.28 1.13 -1.90
C ILE A 260 -20.49 0.41 -2.51
N ASP A 261 -21.68 0.99 -2.41
CA ASP A 261 -22.92 0.35 -2.88
C ASP A 261 -22.92 0.12 -4.40
N SER A 262 -22.27 0.99 -5.17
CA SER A 262 -22.31 0.93 -6.64
C SER A 262 -21.16 0.14 -7.26
N PHE A 263 -19.99 0.11 -6.62
CA PHE A 263 -18.74 -0.34 -7.25
C PHE A 263 -17.94 -1.36 -6.44
N ALA A 264 -18.38 -1.72 -5.23
CA ALA A 264 -17.69 -2.72 -4.43
C ALA A 264 -17.70 -4.10 -5.07
N SER A 265 -16.62 -4.84 -4.80
CA SER A 265 -16.44 -6.22 -5.22
C SER A 265 -15.90 -7.05 -4.05
N CYS A 266 -15.77 -8.36 -4.25
CA CYS A 266 -15.20 -9.22 -3.21
C CYS A 266 -13.71 -8.90 -3.03
N PRO A 267 -13.24 -8.67 -1.79
CA PRO A 267 -11.81 -8.58 -1.50
C PRO A 267 -11.20 -9.98 -1.53
N ASP A 268 -10.92 -10.48 -2.73
CA ASP A 268 -10.21 -11.73 -2.92
C ASP A 268 -8.89 -11.48 -3.66
N LEU A 269 -7.81 -11.90 -3.03
CA LEU A 269 -6.48 -11.90 -3.60
C LEU A 269 -5.93 -13.31 -3.42
N GLU A 270 -5.96 -14.08 -4.51
CA GLU A 270 -5.46 -15.45 -4.53
C GLU A 270 -4.07 -15.51 -3.89
N GLY A 271 -3.91 -16.39 -2.91
CA GLY A 271 -2.67 -16.55 -2.14
C GLY A 271 -2.64 -15.87 -0.78
N PHE A 272 -3.59 -15.01 -0.48
CA PHE A 272 -3.63 -14.22 0.77
C PHE A 272 -4.83 -14.54 1.64
N GLU A 273 -4.57 -14.91 2.89
CA GLU A 273 -5.60 -15.17 3.90
C GLU A 273 -5.79 -13.95 4.81
N ARG A 274 -7.06 -13.60 5.08
CA ARG A 274 -7.41 -12.52 6.01
C ARG A 274 -6.99 -12.88 7.44
N LEU A 275 -6.33 -11.93 8.12
CA LEU A 275 -6.05 -12.04 9.56
C LEU A 275 -7.15 -11.34 10.37
N GLY A 276 -7.66 -12.05 11.39
CA GLY A 276 -8.76 -11.62 12.26
C GLY A 276 -8.50 -10.33 13.06
#